data_AF-A0A9X7PKH4-F1
#
_entry.id   AF-A0A9X7PKH4-F1
#
_cell.length_a   1.000
_cell.length_b   1.000
_cell.length_c   1.000
_cell.angle_alpha   90.00
_cell.angle_beta   90.00
_cell.angle_gamma   90.00
#
_symmetry.space_group_name_H-M   'P 1'
#
loop_
_entity.id
_entity.type
_entity.pdbx_description
1 polymer ?
#
loop_
_entity_poly.entity_id
_entity_poly.type
_entity_poly.pdbx_seq_one_letter_code
_entity_poly.pdbx_strand_id
1 'polypeptide(L)'
;MIKYVFWNNKGGTGKTSLIFQTICSYANKHKDKKILAIDLCPQANLSDLFLGGLINEGAKKLEHLHSLDPRKSVAGYFQDRIASPFSYAKIETSKYICNPSEYNNSIPSNIDLLAGDHMVEIQSNAIATLSNTNLPGVNAWVSVTIYMQHEELTSQSSCTP
;
A
#
# COMPACT_ATOMS: atom_id res chain seq x y z
N MET A 1 -0.10 16.16 -7.99
CA MET A 1 -0.60 14.78 -7.77
C MET A 1 -1.96 14.89 -7.07
N ILE A 2 -3.01 14.25 -7.59
CA ILE A 2 -4.34 14.27 -6.96
C ILE A 2 -4.50 12.97 -6.15
N LYS A 3 -5.00 13.07 -4.92
CA LYS A 3 -5.17 11.93 -4.00
C LYS A 3 -6.63 11.83 -3.59
N TYR A 4 -7.18 10.62 -3.62
CA TYR A 4 -8.53 10.31 -3.16
C TYR A 4 -8.47 9.18 -2.14
N VAL A 5 -9.29 9.27 -1.10
CA VAL A 5 -9.42 8.23 -0.09
C VAL A 5 -10.87 7.79 -0.01
N PHE A 6 -11.10 6.49 -0.14
CA PHE A 6 -12.39 5.87 0.05
C PHE A 6 -12.40 5.14 1.39
N TRP A 7 -13.26 5.57 2.30
CA TRP A 7 -13.36 4.97 3.62
C TRP A 7 -14.82 4.91 4.08
N ASN A 8 -15.20 3.81 4.71
CA ASN A 8 -16.50 3.67 5.37
C ASN A 8 -16.46 2.49 6.34
N ASN A 9 -16.96 2.73 7.56
CA ASN A 9 -17.00 1.80 8.70
C ASN A 9 -17.94 0.60 8.56
N LYS A 10 -18.83 0.60 7.57
CA LYS A 10 -19.77 -0.51 7.35
C LYS A 10 -19.30 -1.44 6.23
N GLY A 11 -19.31 -2.75 6.52
CA GLY A 11 -19.12 -3.82 5.55
C GLY A 11 -20.35 -4.00 4.64
N GLY A 12 -20.15 -4.55 3.44
CA GLY A 12 -21.25 -4.93 2.55
C GLY A 12 -21.98 -3.78 1.84
N THR A 13 -21.47 -2.55 1.87
CA THR A 13 -22.13 -1.38 1.25
C THR A 13 -21.76 -1.14 -0.22
N GLY A 14 -21.10 -2.10 -0.89
CA GLY A 14 -20.65 -1.94 -2.28
C GLY A 14 -19.42 -1.04 -2.48
N LYS A 15 -18.68 -0.69 -1.41
CA LYS A 15 -17.51 0.20 -1.46
C LYS A 15 -16.42 -0.30 -2.42
N THR A 16 -16.03 -1.56 -2.32
CA THR A 16 -15.01 -2.17 -3.18
C THR A 16 -15.41 -2.09 -4.66
N SER A 17 -16.65 -2.44 -4.98
CA SER A 17 -17.18 -2.38 -6.34
C SER A 17 -17.17 -0.96 -6.89
N LEU A 18 -17.59 0.02 -6.09
CA LEU A 18 -17.56 1.43 -6.47
C LEU A 18 -16.13 1.91 -6.75
N ILE A 19 -15.18 1.58 -5.88
CA ILE A 19 -13.76 1.94 -6.05
C ILE A 19 -13.20 1.33 -7.34
N PHE A 20 -13.40 0.02 -7.53
CA PHE A 20 -12.92 -0.71 -8.70
C PHE A 20 -13.47 -0.10 -10.00
N GLN A 21 -14.78 0.12 -10.08
CA GLN A 21 -15.43 0.73 -11.25
C GLN A 21 -14.95 2.16 -11.49
N THR A 22 -14.77 2.95 -10.43
CA THR A 22 -14.29 4.34 -10.52
C THR A 22 -12.87 4.38 -11.09
N ILE A 23 -11.95 3.59 -10.55
CA ILE A 23 -10.56 3.54 -11.00
C ILE A 23 -10.50 3.06 -12.46
N CYS A 24 -11.14 1.94 -12.79
CA CYS A 24 -11.12 1.39 -14.15
C CYS A 24 -11.78 2.34 -15.17
N SER A 25 -12.90 2.99 -14.81
CA SER A 25 -13.55 3.97 -15.70
C SER A 25 -12.66 5.18 -15.95
N TYR A 26 -12.04 5.72 -14.90
CA TYR A 26 -11.13 6.85 -15.01
C TYR A 26 -9.88 6.48 -15.84
N ALA A 27 -9.26 5.34 -15.56
CA ALA A 27 -8.09 4.84 -16.29
C ALA A 27 -8.38 4.66 -17.79
N ASN A 28 -9.59 4.18 -18.13
CA ASN A 28 -10.01 4.02 -19.51
C ASN A 28 -10.22 5.35 -20.24
N LYS A 29 -10.77 6.36 -19.56
CA LYS A 29 -10.97 7.70 -20.13
C LYS A 29 -9.69 8.51 -20.23
N HIS A 30 -8.69 8.23 -19.39
CA HIS A 30 -7.47 9.00 -19.26
C HIS A 30 -6.22 8.11 -19.39
N LYS A 31 -6.00 7.58 -20.59
CA LYS A 31 -4.90 6.64 -20.89
C LYS A 31 -3.50 7.24 -20.68
N ASP A 32 -3.36 8.56 -20.73
CA ASP A 32 -2.13 9.31 -20.48
C ASP A 32 -1.81 9.48 -18.99
N LYS A 33 -2.76 9.16 -18.09
CA LYS A 33 -2.59 9.32 -16.64
C LYS A 33 -2.23 7.98 -16.02
N LYS A 34 -1.18 7.98 -15.19
CA LYS A 34 -0.87 6.87 -14.29
C LYS A 34 -1.73 6.93 -13.04
N ILE A 35 -2.17 5.77 -12.57
CA ILE A 35 -2.95 5.61 -11.34
C ILE A 35 -2.25 4.58 -10.46
N LEU A 36 -2.03 4.92 -9.20
CA LEU A 36 -1.62 3.96 -8.18
C LEU A 36 -2.82 3.68 -7.28
N ALA A 37 -3.34 2.45 -7.36
CA ALA A 37 -4.33 1.95 -6.43
C ALA A 37 -3.61 1.43 -5.17
N ILE A 38 -4.05 1.88 -3.99
CA ILE A 38 -3.50 1.43 -2.71
C ILE A 38 -4.62 0.79 -1.92
N ASP A 39 -4.52 -0.51 -1.68
CA ASP A 39 -5.48 -1.27 -0.90
C ASP A 39 -4.94 -1.47 0.51
N LEU A 40 -5.42 -0.67 1.47
CA LEU A 40 -5.05 -0.77 2.88
C LEU A 40 -5.98 -1.69 3.67
N CYS A 41 -6.91 -2.41 3.02
CA CYS A 41 -7.83 -3.31 3.70
C CYS A 41 -7.16 -4.68 3.92
N PRO A 42 -7.12 -5.20 5.17
CA PRO A 42 -6.59 -6.55 5.43
C PRO A 42 -7.28 -7.66 4.63
N GLN A 43 -8.55 -7.46 4.29
CA GLN A 43 -9.34 -8.41 3.49
C GLN A 43 -8.97 -8.41 2.00
N ALA A 44 -8.23 -7.39 1.54
CA ALA A 44 -7.69 -7.27 0.18
C ALA A 44 -8.69 -7.49 -0.98
N ASN A 45 -9.98 -7.28 -0.75
CA ASN A 45 -11.05 -7.53 -1.73
C ASN A 45 -10.87 -6.69 -3.01
N LEU A 46 -10.32 -5.48 -2.91
CA LEU A 46 -10.07 -4.65 -4.10
C LEU A 46 -8.93 -5.25 -4.92
N SER A 47 -7.88 -5.72 -4.25
CA SER A 47 -6.74 -6.39 -4.87
C SER A 47 -7.15 -7.69 -5.56
N ASP A 48 -7.98 -8.51 -4.94
CA ASP A 48 -8.56 -9.72 -5.56
C ASP A 48 -9.30 -9.37 -6.87
N LEU A 49 -10.19 -8.37 -6.84
CA LEU A 49 -10.90 -7.93 -8.05
C LEU A 49 -9.95 -7.47 -9.17
N PHE A 50 -8.92 -6.69 -8.84
CA PHE A 50 -7.91 -6.28 -9.82
C PHE A 50 -7.20 -7.49 -10.43
N LEU A 51 -6.87 -8.50 -9.62
CA LEU A 51 -6.11 -9.67 -10.06
C LEU A 51 -6.96 -10.73 -10.78
N GLY A 52 -8.28 -10.58 -10.81
CA GLY A 52 -9.17 -11.44 -11.59
C GLY A 52 -10.49 -11.80 -10.93
N GLY A 53 -10.64 -11.47 -9.65
CA GLY A 53 -11.77 -11.85 -8.81
C GLY A 53 -11.99 -13.37 -8.79
N LEU A 54 -13.18 -13.77 -8.36
CA LEU A 54 -13.55 -15.19 -8.21
C LEU A 54 -13.36 -16.01 -9.50
N ILE A 55 -13.77 -15.47 -10.66
CA ILE A 55 -13.79 -16.21 -11.93
C ILE A 55 -12.37 -16.49 -12.46
N ASN A 56 -11.44 -15.56 -12.27
CA ASN A 56 -10.07 -15.68 -12.81
C ASN A 56 -9.03 -15.90 -11.72
N GLU A 57 -9.40 -16.58 -10.62
CA GLU A 57 -8.51 -16.97 -9.53
C GLU A 57 -7.71 -15.79 -8.92
N GLY A 58 -8.35 -14.62 -8.74
CA GLY A 58 -7.70 -13.42 -8.20
C GLY A 58 -7.03 -13.65 -6.84
N ALA A 59 -7.71 -14.37 -5.94
CA ALA A 59 -7.18 -14.73 -4.62
C ALA A 59 -5.87 -15.53 -4.70
N LYS A 60 -5.77 -16.50 -5.60
CA LYS A 60 -4.57 -17.31 -5.79
C LYS A 60 -3.40 -16.48 -6.36
N LYS A 61 -3.70 -15.52 -7.24
CA LYS A 61 -2.70 -14.58 -7.75
C LYS A 61 -2.24 -13.62 -6.66
N LEU A 62 -3.14 -13.19 -5.78
CA LEU A 62 -2.81 -12.38 -4.61
C LEU A 62 -1.91 -13.16 -3.64
N GLU A 63 -2.23 -14.44 -3.36
CA GLU A 63 -1.37 -15.34 -2.58
C GLU A 63 0.01 -15.53 -3.22
N HIS A 64 0.09 -15.56 -4.56
CA HIS A 64 1.37 -15.57 -5.25
C HIS A 64 2.16 -14.28 -5.00
N LEU A 65 1.55 -13.09 -5.08
CA LEU A 65 2.21 -11.83 -4.73
C LEU A 65 2.71 -11.82 -3.29
N HIS A 66 1.94 -12.44 -2.39
CA HIS A 66 2.25 -12.58 -0.98
C HIS A 66 3.44 -13.51 -0.68
N SER A 67 3.72 -14.48 -1.57
CA SER A 67 4.83 -15.44 -1.40
C SER A 67 6.15 -14.99 -2.01
N LEU A 68 6.17 -13.87 -2.74
CA LEU A 68 7.39 -13.27 -3.26
C LEU A 68 8.27 -12.70 -2.13
N ASP A 69 9.56 -12.53 -2.44
CA ASP A 69 10.54 -11.90 -1.56
C ASP A 69 11.22 -10.69 -2.26
N PRO A 70 10.97 -9.44 -1.82
CA PRO A 70 10.01 -9.08 -0.78
C PRO A 70 8.57 -9.29 -1.25
N ARG A 71 7.68 -9.48 -0.28
CA ARG A 71 6.23 -9.60 -0.47
C ARG A 71 5.69 -8.40 -1.24
N LYS A 72 4.99 -8.62 -2.36
CA LYS A 72 4.41 -7.55 -3.19
C LYS A 72 3.07 -7.05 -2.65
N SER A 73 3.09 -6.42 -1.49
CA SER A 73 1.90 -5.88 -0.83
C SER A 73 2.25 -4.77 0.16
N VAL A 74 1.23 -4.12 0.71
CA VAL A 74 1.35 -3.17 1.80
C VAL A 74 2.07 -3.78 3.03
N ALA A 75 1.90 -5.08 3.29
CA ALA A 75 2.57 -5.72 4.42
C ALA A 75 4.07 -5.92 4.16
N GLY A 76 4.48 -6.19 2.92
CA GLY A 76 5.91 -6.22 2.57
C GLY A 76 6.58 -4.87 2.82
N TYR A 77 5.90 -3.77 2.44
CA TYR A 77 6.38 -2.42 2.73
C TYR A 77 6.52 -2.17 4.24
N PHE A 78 5.51 -2.53 5.03
CA PHE A 78 5.57 -2.36 6.47
C PHE A 78 6.56 -3.29 7.15
N GLN A 79 6.81 -4.49 6.62
CA GLN A 79 7.80 -5.41 7.16
C GLN A 79 9.19 -4.77 7.15
N ASP A 80 9.60 -4.18 6.03
CA ASP A 80 10.91 -3.53 5.92
C ASP A 80 10.99 -2.25 6.77
N ARG A 81 9.88 -1.51 6.89
CA ARG A 81 9.80 -0.36 7.81
C ARG A 81 9.92 -0.77 9.27
N ILE A 82 9.23 -1.82 9.69
CA ILE A 82 9.25 -2.35 11.06
C ILE A 82 10.64 -2.89 11.41
N ALA A 83 11.35 -3.51 10.47
CA ALA A 83 12.70 -4.02 10.66
C ALA A 83 13.74 -2.92 10.89
N SER A 84 13.47 -1.68 10.46
CA SER A 84 14.36 -0.52 10.63
C SER A 84 13.56 0.73 11.02
N PRO A 85 12.95 0.75 12.21
CA PRO A 85 11.80 1.61 12.48
C PRO A 85 12.10 3.10 12.70
N PHE A 86 13.36 3.40 12.97
CA PHE A 86 13.85 4.78 13.13
C PHE A 86 14.80 5.18 12.00
N SER A 87 14.89 4.35 10.95
CA SER A 87 15.70 4.64 9.78
C SER A 87 14.94 5.56 8.83
N TYR A 88 15.58 6.67 8.48
CA TYR A 88 15.14 7.57 7.42
C TYR A 88 15.60 7.10 6.03
N ALA A 89 16.25 5.93 5.93
CA ALA A 89 16.69 5.40 4.66
C ALA A 89 15.51 5.24 3.69
N LYS A 90 15.74 5.67 2.45
CA LYS A 90 14.75 5.54 1.39
C LYS A 90 14.57 4.06 1.06
N ILE A 91 13.35 3.57 1.22
CA ILE A 91 12.96 2.24 0.75
C ILE A 91 12.59 2.34 -0.72
N GLU A 92 13.06 1.38 -1.51
CA GLU A 92 12.70 1.25 -2.92
C GLU A 92 11.27 0.70 -3.05
N THR A 93 10.29 1.60 -3.14
CA THR A 93 8.85 1.26 -3.08
C THR A 93 8.33 0.45 -4.26
N SER A 94 9.00 0.49 -5.42
CA SER A 94 8.65 -0.31 -6.61
C SER A 94 8.67 -1.81 -6.32
N LYS A 95 9.43 -2.27 -5.31
CA LYS A 95 9.50 -3.67 -4.90
C LYS A 95 8.18 -4.24 -4.40
N TYR A 96 7.27 -3.41 -3.88
CA TYR A 96 6.00 -3.86 -3.31
C TYR A 96 4.80 -3.62 -4.23
N ILE A 97 5.03 -3.04 -5.40
CA ILE A 97 3.99 -2.68 -6.38
C ILE A 97 3.91 -3.78 -7.43
N CYS A 98 2.70 -4.11 -7.88
CA CYS A 98 2.46 -4.96 -9.03
C CYS A 98 1.65 -4.24 -10.11
N ASN A 99 1.75 -4.72 -11.35
CA ASN A 99 0.88 -4.28 -12.43
C ASN A 99 -0.25 -5.30 -12.62
N PRO A 100 -1.50 -4.99 -12.23
CA PRO A 100 -2.60 -5.95 -12.30
C PRO A 100 -2.94 -6.39 -13.73
N SER A 101 -2.58 -5.62 -14.76
CA SER A 101 -2.83 -6.01 -16.16
C SER A 101 -2.01 -7.21 -16.61
N GLU A 102 -0.90 -7.51 -15.93
CA GLU A 102 -0.10 -8.74 -16.16
C GLU A 102 -0.84 -10.01 -15.72
N TYR A 103 -1.79 -9.88 -14.80
CA TYR A 103 -2.55 -10.99 -14.23
C TYR A 103 -4.00 -11.04 -14.74
N ASN A 104 -4.53 -9.89 -15.17
CA ASN A 104 -5.90 -9.72 -15.64
C ASN A 104 -5.94 -8.72 -16.80
N ASN A 105 -5.99 -9.23 -18.02
CA ASN A 105 -6.02 -8.43 -19.27
C ASN A 105 -7.23 -7.48 -19.38
N SER A 106 -8.24 -7.62 -18.52
CA SER A 106 -9.37 -6.69 -18.46
C SER A 106 -9.03 -5.38 -17.74
N ILE A 107 -7.91 -5.32 -17.04
CA ILE A 107 -7.48 -4.14 -16.29
C ILE A 107 -6.64 -3.22 -17.19
N PRO A 108 -6.93 -1.90 -17.21
CA PRO A 108 -6.10 -0.93 -17.91
C PRO A 108 -4.63 -0.95 -17.46
N SER A 109 -3.69 -0.94 -18.42
CA SER A 109 -2.25 -1.03 -18.17
C SER A 109 -1.64 0.18 -17.46
N ASN A 110 -2.35 1.30 -17.39
CA ASN A 110 -1.95 2.52 -16.69
C ASN A 110 -2.33 2.52 -15.19
N ILE A 111 -2.73 1.36 -14.65
CA ILE A 111 -2.99 1.14 -13.23
C ILE A 111 -1.84 0.32 -12.63
N ASP A 112 -1.23 0.84 -11.59
CA ASP A 112 -0.33 0.13 -10.69
C ASP A 112 -1.07 -0.16 -9.36
N LEU A 113 -0.70 -1.24 -8.67
CA LEU A 113 -1.37 -1.69 -7.45
C LEU A 113 -0.35 -1.93 -6.33
N LEU A 114 -0.56 -1.27 -5.18
CA LEU A 114 -0.03 -1.70 -3.89
C LEU A 114 -1.11 -2.57 -3.23
N ALA A 115 -0.93 -3.88 -3.31
CA ALA A 115 -1.95 -4.86 -2.93
C ALA A 115 -2.18 -4.90 -1.41
N GLY A 116 -3.41 -5.20 -1.02
CA GLY A 116 -3.82 -5.43 0.35
C GLY A 116 -3.27 -6.73 0.90
N ASP A 117 -3.21 -6.81 2.23
CA ASP A 117 -2.62 -7.93 2.93
C ASP A 117 -3.13 -8.07 4.36
N HIS A 118 -3.52 -9.29 4.73
CA HIS A 118 -4.01 -9.60 6.08
C HIS A 118 -2.92 -9.41 7.14
N MET A 119 -1.63 -9.52 6.78
CA MET A 119 -0.52 -9.32 7.71
C MET A 119 -0.50 -7.90 8.31
N VAL A 120 -1.12 -6.91 7.67
CA VAL A 120 -1.25 -5.55 8.23
C VAL A 120 -1.98 -5.54 9.57
N GLU A 121 -2.93 -6.46 9.78
CA GLU A 121 -3.63 -6.58 11.06
C GLU A 121 -2.66 -6.93 12.19
N ILE A 122 -1.76 -7.88 11.95
CA ILE A 122 -0.73 -8.29 12.91
C ILE A 122 0.32 -7.18 13.08
N GLN A 123 0.77 -6.60 11.96
CA GLN A 123 1.77 -5.53 11.94
C GLN A 123 1.28 -4.26 12.63
N SER A 124 -0.03 -4.00 12.65
CA SER A 124 -0.60 -2.82 13.31
C SER A 124 -0.25 -2.76 14.80
N ASN A 125 -0.23 -3.91 15.48
CA ASN A 125 0.18 -4.01 16.89
C ASN A 125 1.67 -3.67 17.08
N ALA A 126 2.53 -4.15 16.18
CA ALA A 126 3.95 -3.85 16.21
C ALA A 126 4.21 -2.36 15.94
N ILE A 127 3.54 -1.78 14.94
CA ILE A 127 3.62 -0.35 14.61
C ILE A 127 3.14 0.50 15.80
N ALA A 128 2.04 0.12 16.45
CA ALA A 128 1.53 0.82 17.63
C ALA A 128 2.54 0.75 18.80
N THR A 129 3.16 -0.41 19.02
CA THR A 129 4.18 -0.58 20.07
C THR A 129 5.40 0.30 19.80
N LEU A 130 5.92 0.27 18.57
CA LEU A 130 7.04 1.09 18.14
C LEU A 130 6.75 2.58 18.31
N SER A 131 5.55 3.02 17.93
CA SER A 131 5.12 4.43 18.03
C SER A 131 5.11 4.97 19.46
N ASN A 132 4.89 4.09 20.45
CA ASN A 132 4.85 4.42 21.88
C ASN A 132 6.18 4.17 22.60
N THR A 133 7.25 3.79 21.88
CA THR A 133 8.53 3.49 22.50
C THR A 133 9.24 4.78 22.91
N ASN A 134 9.63 4.88 24.19
CA ASN A 134 10.41 6.00 24.71
C ASN A 134 11.90 5.75 24.49
N LEU A 135 12.51 6.50 23.57
CA LEU A 135 13.94 6.45 23.28
C LEU A 135 14.56 7.84 23.49
N PRO A 136 15.64 7.97 24.27
CA PRO A 136 16.35 9.24 24.44
C PRO A 136 16.75 9.84 23.09
N GLY A 137 16.32 11.07 22.81
CA GLY A 137 16.68 11.80 21.58
C GLY A 137 15.93 11.37 20.31
N VAL A 138 14.97 10.44 20.38
CA VAL A 138 14.18 9.99 19.22
C VAL A 138 12.69 10.16 19.49
N ASN A 139 11.99 10.86 18.59
CA ASN A 139 10.53 10.91 18.61
C ASN A 139 9.97 9.71 17.83
N ALA A 140 9.74 8.59 18.53
CA ALA A 140 9.33 7.34 17.92
C ALA A 140 8.00 7.45 17.13
N TRP A 141 7.03 8.22 17.65
CA TRP A 141 5.76 8.45 16.97
C TRP A 141 5.95 9.14 15.62
N VAL A 142 6.80 10.17 15.56
CA VAL A 142 7.13 10.87 14.30
C VAL A 142 7.85 9.93 13.33
N SER A 143 8.87 9.21 13.80
CA SER A 143 9.63 8.28 12.96
C SER A 143 8.74 7.22 12.30
N VAL A 144 7.77 6.68 13.06
CA VAL A 144 6.83 5.67 12.55
C VAL A 144 5.77 6.29 11.64
N THR A 145 5.25 7.48 11.96
CA THR A 145 4.21 8.13 11.15
C THR A 145 4.75 8.54 9.77
N ILE A 146 6.05 8.87 9.67
CA ILE A 146 6.72 9.16 8.41
C ILE A 146 6.69 7.97 7.43
N TYR A 147 6.43 6.74 7.87
CA TYR A 147 6.25 5.60 6.94
C TYR A 147 5.15 5.87 5.91
N MET A 148 4.14 6.66 6.27
CA MET A 148 3.01 6.99 5.40
C MET A 148 3.24 8.29 4.62
N GLN A 149 4.31 9.02 4.91
CA GLN A 149 4.69 10.26 4.24
C GLN A 149 5.88 9.99 3.33
N HIS A 150 5.63 9.88 2.03
CA HIS A 150 6.70 10.02 1.04
C HIS A 150 6.85 11.51 0.71
N GLU A 151 7.38 12.30 1.64
CA GLU A 151 7.94 13.62 1.33
C GLU A 151 9.46 13.50 1.26
N GLU A 152 10.05 14.11 0.23
CA GLU A 152 11.47 14.41 0.21
C GLU A 152 11.76 15.26 1.45
N LEU A 153 12.37 14.66 2.47
CA LEU A 153 12.96 15.40 3.58
C LEU A 153 14.12 16.23 3.00
N THR A 154 13.76 17.39 2.49
CA THR A 154 14.67 18.48 2.17
C THR A 154 15.37 18.88 3.47
N SER A 155 16.69 18.68 3.46
CA SER A 155 17.69 19.37 4.29
C SER A 155 17.25 19.81 5.70
N GLN A 156 17.56 19.01 6.71
CA GLN A 156 18.02 19.58 7.98
C GLN A 156 19.51 19.27 8.15
N SER A 157 20.29 20.05 7.41
CA SER A 157 21.66 20.38 7.80
C SER A 157 21.64 21.39 8.95
N SER A 158 22.58 21.19 9.88
CA SER A 158 23.14 22.11 10.88
C SER A 158 22.23 22.59 12.02
N CYS A 159 22.35 21.91 13.16
CA CYS A 159 22.46 22.55 14.47
C CYS A 159 23.47 21.78 15.34
N THR A 160 24.72 22.21 15.25
CA THR A 160 25.66 22.19 16.39
C THR A 160 26.28 23.59 16.48
N PRO A 161 26.56 24.06 17.71
CA PRO A 161 26.71 25.48 18.05
C PRO A 161 27.86 26.19 17.35
#